data_AF-A0A2V6L7Y5-F1
#
_entry.id   AF-A0A2V6L7Y5-F1
#
_cell.length_a   1.000
_cell.length_b   1.000
_cell.length_c   1.000
_cell.angle_alpha   90.00
_cell.angle_beta   90.00
_cell.angle_gamma   90.00
#
_symmetry.space_group_name_H-M   'P 1'
#
loop_
_entity.id
_entity.type
_entity.pdbx_description
1 polymer ?
#
loop_
_entity_poly.entity_id
_entity_poly.type
_entity_poly.pdbx_seq_one_letter_code
_entity_poly.pdbx_strand_id
1 'polypeptide(L)'
;MDPNNPLAYQLLSAIFYQKKMLAQAFTAHDKANSLEGAFSDAEMADMRNAYEAAGLSAYFRKENELRQKRLAEGKYQSPLNIALNYAFAGADSEALDWLERAVDEHTPWLPELKIDPMWDAVRSQPRFVALLKKVGLEK
;
A
#
# COMPACT_ATOMS: atom_id res chain seq x y z
N MET A 1 -11.88 0.96 -20.10
CA MET A 1 -11.71 1.46 -18.71
C MET A 1 -11.77 2.97 -18.76
N ASP A 2 -12.43 3.60 -17.80
CA ASP A 2 -12.42 5.06 -17.66
C ASP A 2 -10.98 5.52 -17.34
N PRO A 3 -10.35 6.36 -18.19
CA PRO A 3 -8.97 6.79 -18.00
C PRO A 3 -8.74 7.68 -16.77
N ASN A 4 -9.81 8.15 -16.10
CA ASN A 4 -9.74 9.03 -14.95
C ASN A 4 -10.09 8.35 -13.62
N ASN A 5 -10.24 7.03 -13.58
CA ASN A 5 -10.53 6.29 -12.35
C ASN A 5 -9.23 5.86 -11.62
N PRO A 6 -8.87 6.46 -10.46
CA PRO A 6 -7.64 6.12 -9.74
C PRO A 6 -7.60 4.67 -9.26
N LEU A 7 -8.75 4.11 -8.86
CA LEU A 7 -8.86 2.74 -8.35
C LEU A 7 -8.45 1.71 -9.41
N ALA A 8 -8.76 1.97 -10.69
CA ALA A 8 -8.37 1.10 -11.79
C ALA A 8 -6.84 1.02 -11.92
N TYR A 9 -6.14 2.14 -11.72
CA TYR A 9 -4.68 2.18 -11.75
C TYR A 9 -4.04 1.55 -10.51
N GLN A 10 -4.66 1.66 -9.33
CA GLN A 10 -4.21 0.94 -8.13
C GLN A 10 -4.26 -0.58 -8.32
N LEU A 11 -5.36 -1.10 -8.88
CA LEU A 11 -5.48 -2.53 -9.21
C LEU A 11 -4.43 -2.95 -10.26
N LEU A 12 -4.21 -2.13 -11.30
CA LEU A 12 -3.16 -2.40 -12.29
C LEU A 12 -1.77 -2.44 -11.65
N SER A 13 -1.47 -1.53 -10.72
CA SER A 13 -0.21 -1.55 -9.96
C SER A 13 -0.01 -2.87 -9.24
N ALA A 14 -1.03 -3.35 -8.51
CA ALA A 14 -0.98 -4.63 -7.81
C ALA A 14 -0.74 -5.82 -8.76
N ILE A 15 -1.46 -5.85 -9.89
CA ILE A 15 -1.32 -6.89 -10.91
C ILE A 15 0.08 -6.88 -11.53
N PHE A 16 0.61 -5.71 -11.90
CA PHE A 16 1.96 -5.60 -12.46
C PHE A 16 3.03 -6.00 -11.44
N TYR A 17 2.86 -5.63 -10.18
CA TYR A 17 3.77 -6.03 -9.11
C TYR A 17 3.84 -7.56 -8.96
N GLN A 18 2.69 -8.24 -8.95
CA GLN A 18 2.63 -9.71 -8.88
C GLN A 18 3.31 -10.36 -10.09
N LYS A 19 3.18 -9.77 -11.27
CA LYS A 19 3.87 -10.21 -12.50
C LYS A 19 5.36 -9.85 -12.54
N LYS A 20 5.92 -9.28 -11.46
CA LYS A 20 7.30 -8.78 -11.37
C LYS A 20 7.63 -7.69 -12.40
N MET A 21 6.60 -7.04 -12.94
CA MET A 21 6.69 -5.93 -13.87
C MET A 21 6.81 -4.59 -13.11
N LEU A 22 7.91 -4.42 -12.38
CA LEU A 22 8.06 -3.36 -11.38
C LEU A 22 7.96 -1.93 -11.96
N ALA A 23 8.44 -1.71 -13.18
CA ALA A 23 8.34 -0.41 -13.85
C ALA A 23 6.87 -0.06 -14.18
N GLN A 24 6.10 -1.03 -14.67
CA GLN A 24 4.67 -0.82 -14.97
C GLN A 24 3.85 -0.68 -13.69
N ALA A 25 4.24 -1.39 -12.62
CA ALA A 25 3.65 -1.19 -11.30
C ALA A 25 3.84 0.25 -10.82
N PHE A 26 5.08 0.77 -10.89
CA PHE A 26 5.38 2.16 -10.59
C PHE A 26 4.54 3.12 -11.43
N THR A 27 4.56 2.99 -12.77
CA THR A 27 3.82 3.90 -13.66
C THR A 27 2.32 3.93 -13.36
N ALA A 28 1.73 2.76 -13.09
CA ALA A 28 0.32 2.66 -12.72
C ALA A 28 0.05 3.34 -11.36
N HIS A 29 0.88 3.07 -10.36
CA HIS A 29 0.70 3.65 -9.02
C HIS A 29 0.89 5.18 -9.02
N ASP A 30 1.93 5.67 -9.69
CA ASP A 30 2.20 7.10 -9.82
C ASP A 30 1.05 7.83 -10.55
N LYS A 31 0.47 7.18 -11.55
CA LYS A 31 -0.72 7.70 -12.23
C LYS A 31 -1.94 7.74 -11.30
N ALA A 32 -2.14 6.72 -10.47
CA ALA A 32 -3.23 6.70 -9.50
C ALA A 32 -3.11 7.88 -8.52
N ASN A 33 -1.93 8.05 -7.90
CA ASN A 33 -1.66 9.15 -6.97
C ASN A 33 -1.83 10.54 -7.64
N SER A 34 -1.39 10.68 -8.89
CA SER A 34 -1.57 11.91 -9.66
C SER A 34 -3.05 12.24 -9.93
N LEU A 35 -3.89 11.24 -10.14
CA LEU A 35 -5.33 11.43 -10.37
C LEU A 35 -6.11 11.67 -9.07
N GLU A 36 -5.69 11.04 -7.97
CA GLU A 36 -6.29 11.25 -6.64
C GLU A 36 -6.03 12.67 -6.12
N GLY A 37 -4.86 13.24 -6.44
CA GLY A 37 -4.51 14.62 -6.07
C GLY A 37 -4.25 14.82 -4.57
N ALA A 38 -3.99 13.73 -3.83
CA ALA A 38 -3.73 13.77 -2.39
C ALA A 38 -2.33 14.32 -2.03
N PHE A 39 -1.41 14.35 -3.01
CA PHE A 39 -0.04 14.81 -2.87
C PHE A 39 0.20 16.05 -3.73
N SER A 40 0.99 16.99 -3.20
CA SER A 40 1.47 18.15 -3.97
C SER A 40 2.48 17.73 -5.04
N ASP A 41 2.70 18.59 -6.04
CA ASP A 41 3.68 18.34 -7.11
C ASP A 41 5.09 18.08 -6.56
N ALA A 42 5.48 18.78 -5.50
CA ALA A 42 6.77 18.59 -4.84
C ALA A 42 6.87 17.21 -4.17
N GLU A 43 5.82 16.78 -3.49
CA GLU A 43 5.76 15.45 -2.87
C GLU A 43 5.75 14.32 -3.92
N MET A 44 5.03 14.53 -5.03
CA MET A 44 5.08 13.61 -6.17
C MET A 44 6.49 13.52 -6.76
N ALA A 45 7.18 14.64 -6.90
CA ALA A 45 8.57 14.67 -7.37
C ALA A 45 9.50 13.93 -6.40
N ASP A 46 9.34 14.11 -5.08
CA ASP A 46 10.15 13.40 -4.08
C ASP A 46 9.97 11.88 -4.15
N MET A 47 8.74 11.40 -4.35
CA MET A 47 8.47 9.97 -4.54
C MET A 47 9.12 9.44 -5.83
N ARG A 48 9.02 10.17 -6.94
CA ARG A 48 9.65 9.81 -8.22
C ARG A 48 11.18 9.79 -8.12
N ASN A 49 11.78 10.76 -7.42
CA ASN A 49 13.21 10.78 -7.16
C ASN A 49 13.66 9.56 -6.34
N ALA A 50 12.87 9.16 -5.33
CA ALA A 50 13.14 7.94 -4.56
C ALA A 50 13.07 6.68 -5.44
N TYR A 51 12.10 6.62 -6.36
CA TYR A 51 12.01 5.56 -7.36
C TYR A 51 13.24 5.51 -8.27
N GLU A 52 13.67 6.64 -8.81
CA GLU A 52 14.85 6.70 -9.69
C GLU A 52 16.13 6.28 -8.97
N ALA A 53 16.24 6.61 -7.68
CA ALA A 53 17.43 6.29 -6.89
C ALA A 53 17.51 4.81 -6.48
N ALA A 54 16.39 4.18 -6.09
CA ALA A 54 16.40 2.87 -5.44
C ALA A 54 15.20 1.97 -5.78
N GLY A 55 14.44 2.33 -6.81
CA GLY A 55 13.37 1.51 -7.36
C GLY A 55 12.06 1.56 -6.56
N LEU A 56 11.19 0.60 -6.87
CA LEU A 56 9.80 0.58 -6.40
C LEU A 56 9.68 0.53 -4.86
N SER A 57 10.59 -0.15 -4.17
CA SER A 57 10.58 -0.19 -2.70
C SER A 57 10.81 1.19 -2.09
N ALA A 58 11.75 1.97 -2.63
CA ALA A 58 12.02 3.33 -2.16
C ALA A 58 10.87 4.29 -2.46
N TYR A 59 10.18 4.13 -3.60
CA TYR A 59 8.95 4.88 -3.92
C TYR A 59 7.89 4.72 -2.82
N PHE A 60 7.53 3.48 -2.49
CA PHE A 60 6.49 3.21 -1.50
C PHE A 60 6.90 3.59 -0.07
N ARG A 61 8.18 3.44 0.27
CA ARG A 61 8.70 3.94 1.56
C ARG A 61 8.56 5.46 1.64
N LYS A 62 8.89 6.20 0.57
CA LYS A 62 8.73 7.65 0.53
C LYS A 62 7.26 8.07 0.62
N GLU A 63 6.36 7.38 -0.09
CA GLU A 63 4.92 7.63 0.04
C GLU A 63 4.45 7.43 1.49
N ASN A 64 4.89 6.36 2.15
CA ASN A 64 4.54 6.09 3.54
C ASN A 64 5.09 7.12 4.53
N GLU A 65 6.29 7.67 4.30
CA GLU A 65 6.81 8.79 5.08
C GLU A 65 5.87 10.01 4.98
N LEU A 66 5.41 10.33 3.76
CA LEU A 66 4.50 11.45 3.50
C LEU A 66 3.11 11.24 4.09
N ARG A 67 2.58 10.01 4.04
CA ARG A 67 1.30 9.65 4.68
C ARG A 67 1.41 9.71 6.21
N GLN A 68 2.50 9.22 6.78
CA GLN A 68 2.72 9.28 8.24
C GLN A 68 2.90 10.72 8.73
N LYS A 69 3.57 11.58 7.96
CA LYS A 69 3.63 13.01 8.26
C LYS A 69 2.23 13.63 8.31
N ARG A 70 1.36 13.32 7.34
CA ARG A 70 -0.05 13.76 7.35
C ARG A 70 -0.81 13.25 8.58
N LEU A 71 -0.61 11.98 8.98
CA LEU A 71 -1.19 11.44 10.22
C LEU A 71 -0.74 12.22 11.45
N ALA A 72 0.55 12.58 11.55
CA ALA A 72 1.07 13.39 12.64
C ALA A 72 0.50 14.82 12.65
N GLU A 73 0.11 15.34 11.49
CA GLU A 73 -0.62 16.61 11.34
C GLU A 73 -2.13 16.48 11.63
N GLY A 74 -2.62 15.31 12.05
CA GLY A 74 -4.03 15.05 12.35
C GLY A 74 -4.91 14.83 11.11
N LYS A 75 -4.32 14.67 9.92
CA LYS A 75 -5.06 14.33 8.70
C LYS A 75 -5.24 12.82 8.63
N TYR A 76 -6.48 12.38 8.41
CA TYR A 76 -6.78 10.96 8.24
C TYR A 76 -5.97 10.37 7.07
N GLN A 77 -5.39 9.20 7.30
CA GLN A 77 -4.82 8.32 6.29
C GLN A 77 -5.23 6.89 6.62
N SER A 78 -5.61 6.11 5.61
CA SER A 78 -5.95 4.71 5.79
C SER A 78 -4.74 3.91 6.27
N PRO A 79 -4.80 3.27 7.47
CA PRO A 79 -3.73 2.38 7.92
C PRO A 79 -3.51 1.21 6.98
N LEU A 80 -4.57 0.71 6.33
CA LEU A 80 -4.48 -0.37 5.35
C LEU A 80 -3.68 0.03 4.11
N ASN A 81 -3.83 1.27 3.62
CA ASN A 81 -3.04 1.75 2.48
C ASN A 81 -1.54 1.85 2.84
N ILE A 82 -1.24 2.28 4.07
CA ILE A 82 0.14 2.33 4.58
C ILE A 82 0.72 0.91 4.68
N ALA A 83 -0.07 -0.05 5.17
CA ALA A 83 0.32 -1.46 5.24
C ALA A 83 0.60 -2.05 3.85
N LEU A 84 -0.28 -1.80 2.88
CA LEU A 84 -0.10 -2.25 1.49
C LEU A 84 1.16 -1.68 0.85
N ASN A 85 1.43 -0.38 1.04
CA ASN A 85 2.65 0.25 0.54
C ASN A 85 3.91 -0.39 1.13
N TYR A 86 3.89 -0.77 2.42
CA TYR A 86 4.99 -1.52 3.01
C TYR A 86 5.12 -2.94 2.42
N ALA A 87 4.00 -3.62 2.12
CA ALA A 87 4.02 -4.90 1.44
C ALA A 87 4.59 -4.80 0.00
N PHE A 88 4.21 -3.77 -0.76
CA PHE A 88 4.84 -3.46 -2.05
C PHE A 88 6.34 -3.14 -1.92
N ALA A 89 6.75 -2.57 -0.79
CA ALA A 89 8.15 -2.29 -0.50
C ALA A 89 8.94 -3.52 -0.02
N GLY A 90 8.29 -4.68 0.17
CA GLY A 90 8.89 -5.87 0.78
C GLY A 90 9.27 -5.69 2.26
N ALA A 91 8.59 -4.77 2.93
CA ALA A 91 8.81 -4.39 4.33
C ALA A 91 7.79 -5.11 5.23
N ASP A 92 7.92 -6.44 5.32
CA ASP A 92 6.90 -7.32 5.89
C ASP A 92 6.56 -7.00 7.36
N SER A 93 7.56 -6.66 8.17
CA SER A 93 7.35 -6.31 9.58
C SER A 93 6.53 -5.04 9.71
N GLU A 94 6.91 -3.97 9.01
CA GLU A 94 6.18 -2.70 9.00
C GLU A 94 4.78 -2.87 8.39
N ALA A 95 4.63 -3.72 7.36
CA ALA A 95 3.34 -4.03 6.78
C ALA A 95 2.39 -4.65 7.80
N LEU A 96 2.88 -5.60 8.62
CA LEU A 96 2.10 -6.22 9.68
C LEU A 96 1.77 -5.26 10.83
N ASP A 97 2.71 -4.39 11.21
CA ASP A 97 2.47 -3.37 12.25
C ASP A 97 1.30 -2.44 11.85
N TRP A 98 1.29 -1.99 10.59
CA TRP A 98 0.21 -1.15 10.08
C TRP A 98 -1.08 -1.91 9.81
N LEU A 99 -1.00 -3.20 9.47
CA LEU A 99 -2.17 -4.05 9.30
C LEU A 99 -2.88 -4.34 10.63
N GLU A 100 -2.13 -4.57 11.71
CA GLU A 100 -2.66 -4.66 13.08
C GLU A 100 -3.49 -3.43 13.42
N ARG A 101 -2.94 -2.25 13.12
CA ARG A 101 -3.61 -0.98 13.34
C ARG A 101 -4.85 -0.81 12.44
N ALA A 102 -4.80 -1.26 11.18
CA ALA A 102 -5.96 -1.25 10.29
C ALA A 102 -7.12 -2.11 10.81
N VAL A 103 -6.80 -3.27 11.41
CA VAL A 103 -7.78 -4.15 12.07
C VAL A 103 -8.38 -3.49 13.30
N ASP A 104 -7.57 -2.85 14.14
CA ASP A 104 -8.05 -2.13 15.33
C ASP A 104 -8.97 -0.97 14.98
N GLU A 105 -8.62 -0.20 13.94
CA GLU A 105 -9.41 0.93 13.43
C GLU A 105 -10.62 0.49 12.57
N HIS A 106 -10.86 -0.82 12.38
CA HIS A 106 -11.94 -1.37 11.55
C HIS A 106 -11.98 -0.77 10.14
N THR A 107 -10.79 -0.61 9.53
CA THR A 107 -10.65 0.01 8.21
C THR A 107 -11.43 -0.82 7.15
N PRO A 108 -12.06 -0.19 6.15
CA PRO A 108 -12.68 -0.92 5.04
C PRO A 108 -11.68 -1.84 4.32
N TRP A 109 -12.19 -2.84 3.57
CA TRP A 109 -11.41 -3.82 2.76
C TRP A 109 -10.66 -4.94 3.52
N LEU A 110 -10.78 -5.03 4.84
CA LEU A 110 -10.29 -6.18 5.61
C LEU A 110 -10.81 -7.58 5.16
N PRO A 111 -12.02 -7.74 4.58
CA PRO A 111 -12.50 -9.05 4.10
C PRO A 111 -11.63 -9.68 2.99
N GLU A 112 -10.84 -8.89 2.25
CA GLU A 112 -10.03 -9.38 1.13
C GLU A 112 -8.63 -9.87 1.56
N LEU A 113 -8.23 -9.65 2.83
CA LEU A 113 -6.89 -10.02 3.33
C LEU A 113 -6.52 -11.48 3.06
N LYS A 114 -7.51 -12.39 3.11
CA LYS A 114 -7.29 -13.82 2.90
C LYS A 114 -6.94 -14.16 1.44
N ILE A 115 -7.41 -13.37 0.49
CA ILE A 115 -7.33 -13.67 -0.95
C ILE A 115 -6.39 -12.72 -1.70
N ASP A 116 -6.06 -11.58 -1.13
CA ASP A 116 -5.14 -10.62 -1.74
C ASP A 116 -3.70 -11.18 -1.76
N PRO A 117 -3.09 -11.36 -2.94
CA PRO A 117 -1.74 -11.92 -3.05
C PRO A 117 -0.65 -10.99 -2.55
N MET A 118 -0.96 -9.72 -2.27
CA MET A 118 0.01 -8.80 -1.67
C MET A 118 0.51 -9.30 -0.31
N TRP A 119 -0.32 -10.08 0.39
CA TRP A 119 0.01 -10.66 1.69
C TRP A 119 0.70 -12.02 1.60
N ASP A 120 1.00 -12.55 0.40
CA ASP A 120 1.59 -13.89 0.23
C ASP A 120 2.88 -14.05 1.04
N ALA A 121 3.72 -13.02 1.11
CA ALA A 121 4.98 -13.03 1.88
C ALA A 121 4.77 -13.18 3.39
N VAL A 122 3.65 -12.66 3.91
CA VAL A 122 3.34 -12.67 5.34
C VAL A 122 2.27 -13.69 5.72
N ARG A 123 1.67 -14.39 4.74
CA ARG A 123 0.47 -15.22 4.95
C ARG A 123 0.67 -16.34 5.97
N SER A 124 1.87 -16.91 6.04
CA SER A 124 2.21 -17.96 7.02
C SER A 124 2.74 -17.41 8.35
N GLN A 125 2.89 -16.09 8.48
CA GLN A 125 3.42 -15.51 9.72
C GLN A 125 2.37 -15.59 10.83
N PRO A 126 2.75 -15.98 12.06
CA PRO A 126 1.81 -16.10 13.18
C PRO A 126 1.01 -14.82 13.45
N ARG A 127 1.63 -13.65 13.27
CA ARG A 127 0.96 -12.34 13.40
C ARG A 127 -0.19 -12.19 12.40
N PHE A 128 0.04 -12.52 11.13
CA PHE A 128 -0.99 -12.43 10.10
C PHE A 128 -2.16 -13.40 10.35
N VAL A 129 -1.85 -14.65 10.72
CA VAL A 129 -2.87 -15.65 11.09
C VAL A 129 -3.72 -15.17 12.27
N ALA A 130 -3.10 -14.57 13.29
CA ALA A 130 -3.82 -14.00 14.43
C ALA A 130 -4.76 -12.85 14.00
N LEU A 131 -4.34 -12.01 13.05
CA LEU A 131 -5.18 -10.96 12.49
C LEU A 131 -6.38 -11.52 11.74
N LEU A 132 -6.19 -12.55 10.90
CA LEU A 132 -7.30 -13.20 10.20
C LEU A 132 -8.35 -13.77 11.16
N LYS A 133 -7.92 -14.35 12.28
CA LYS A 133 -8.83 -14.83 13.34
C LYS A 133 -9.60 -13.68 13.98
N LYS A 134 -8.93 -12.56 14.27
CA LYS A 134 -9.55 -11.38 14.88
C LYS A 134 -10.66 -10.78 14.00
N VAL A 135 -10.51 -10.82 12.68
CA VAL A 135 -11.53 -10.35 11.72
C VAL A 135 -12.48 -11.45 11.23
N GLY A 136 -12.42 -12.66 11.79
CA GLY A 136 -13.34 -13.76 11.48
C GLY A 136 -13.11 -14.47 10.13
N LEU A 137 -11.93 -14.32 9.52
CA LEU A 137 -11.57 -14.92 8.23
C LEU A 137 -10.87 -16.30 8.36
N GLU A 138 -10.47 -16.66 9.58
CA GLU A 138 -9.83 -17.93 9.91
C GLU A 138 -10.34 -18.45 11.26
N LYS A 139 -10.32 -19.78 11.44
CA LYS A 139 -10.75 -20.46 12.67
C LYS A 139 -9.53 -20.86 13.50
#